data_AF-A0A935A4W9-F1
#
_entry.id   AF-A0A935A4W9-F1
#
_cell.length_a   1.000
_cell.length_b   1.000
_cell.length_c   1.000
_cell.angle_alpha   90.00
_cell.angle_beta   90.00
_cell.angle_gamma   90.00
#
_symmetry.space_group_name_H-M   'P 1'
#
loop_
_entity.id
_entity.type
_entity.pdbx_description
1 polymer ?
#
loop_
_entity_poly.entity_id
_entity_poly.type
_entity_poly.pdbx_seq_one_letter_code
_entity_poly.pdbx_strand_id
1 'polypeptide(L)'
;MLNVTLFTKKDCPLCDEAREHLDDLREKYPHRLAEVDITLDSAIYAKYKDQIPVIEVGPYTLHAPISREKLQITLGAASDRKNQLEKLDDPVYNYKLKKGKTLSAGDRISFWIAKHYLLILNLFMLFYVGLPILAPTLMKLGAEDAANVIYRIYKPLCHQFAFRSFFLYGEQPFYPLKEARVEGYKTFEEATGIQGQTIPSASPVSMPATSPAARPSATRSRFANAIPPSTWRSSALASPLV
;
A
#
# COMPACT_ATOMS: atom_id res chain seq x y z
N MET A 1 -30.61 23.35 0.95
CA MET A 1 -29.29 24.03 1.01
C MET A 1 -28.49 23.74 -0.25
N LEU A 2 -28.01 24.78 -0.92
CA LEU A 2 -27.14 24.69 -2.10
C LEU A 2 -25.68 24.51 -1.68
N ASN A 3 -24.87 23.89 -2.54
CA ASN A 3 -23.41 23.86 -2.39
C ASN A 3 -22.81 24.78 -3.46
N VAL A 4 -22.02 25.75 -3.02
CA VAL A 4 -21.36 26.75 -3.87
C VAL A 4 -19.87 26.63 -3.67
N THR A 5 -19.12 26.49 -4.77
CA THR A 5 -17.65 26.45 -4.74
C THR A 5 -17.10 27.74 -5.33
N LEU A 6 -16.28 28.47 -4.59
CA LEU A 6 -15.57 29.65 -5.06
C LEU A 6 -14.09 29.29 -5.28
N PHE A 7 -13.65 29.33 -6.54
CA PHE A 7 -12.26 29.19 -6.90
C PHE A 7 -11.57 30.55 -6.79
N THR A 8 -10.58 30.62 -5.91
CA THR A 8 -9.91 31.85 -5.51
C THR A 8 -8.39 31.71 -5.61
N LYS A 9 -7.68 32.83 -5.47
CA LYS A 9 -6.23 32.93 -5.38
C LYS A 9 -5.88 33.98 -4.34
N LYS A 10 -4.71 33.85 -3.71
CA LYS A 10 -4.13 34.90 -2.86
C LYS A 10 -4.01 36.22 -3.62
N ASP A 11 -4.29 37.32 -2.92
CA ASP A 11 -4.22 38.70 -3.43
C ASP A 11 -5.12 38.97 -4.65
N CYS A 12 -6.41 38.61 -4.53
CA CYS A 12 -7.41 38.76 -5.58
C CYS A 12 -8.60 39.63 -5.12
N PRO A 13 -8.63 40.94 -5.44
CA PRO A 13 -9.72 41.83 -5.02
C PRO A 13 -11.10 41.41 -5.57
N LEU A 14 -11.16 40.92 -6.81
CA LEU A 14 -12.41 40.41 -7.41
C LEU A 14 -12.96 39.18 -6.67
N CYS A 15 -12.08 38.39 -6.06
CA CYS A 15 -12.46 37.22 -5.28
C CYS A 15 -13.10 37.62 -3.95
N ASP A 16 -12.61 38.70 -3.33
CA ASP A 16 -13.18 39.25 -2.11
C ASP A 16 -14.56 39.87 -2.36
N GLU A 17 -14.73 40.58 -3.48
CA GLU A 17 -16.03 41.12 -3.91
C GLU A 17 -17.04 39.97 -4.17
N ALA A 18 -16.60 38.92 -4.87
CA ALA A 18 -17.45 37.75 -5.11
C ALA A 18 -17.89 37.05 -3.81
N ARG A 19 -17.02 37.01 -2.79
CA ARG A 19 -17.33 36.46 -1.46
C ARG A 19 -18.38 37.33 -0.75
N GLU A 20 -18.25 38.64 -0.81
CA GLU A 20 -19.21 39.57 -0.22
C GLU A 20 -20.60 39.44 -0.85
N HIS A 21 -20.67 39.39 -2.19
CA HIS A 21 -21.95 39.18 -2.90
C HIS A 21 -22.61 37.84 -2.53
N LEU A 22 -21.82 36.79 -2.29
CA LEU A 22 -22.32 35.50 -1.82
C LEU A 22 -22.86 35.59 -0.39
N ASP A 23 -22.15 36.24 0.52
CA ASP A 23 -22.59 36.41 1.91
C ASP A 23 -23.88 37.24 2.01
N ASP A 24 -24.00 38.31 1.21
CA ASP A 24 -25.21 39.13 1.09
C ASP A 24 -26.43 38.31 0.63
N LEU A 25 -26.23 37.39 -0.31
CA LEU A 25 -27.31 36.58 -0.88
C LEU A 25 -27.63 35.33 -0.05
N ARG A 26 -26.88 35.07 1.03
CA ARG A 26 -27.00 33.85 1.85
C ARG A 26 -28.34 33.75 2.58
N GLU A 27 -28.93 34.88 2.98
CA GLU A 27 -30.24 34.92 3.62
C GLU A 27 -31.36 34.53 2.64
N LYS A 28 -31.29 35.06 1.41
CA LYS A 28 -32.28 34.79 0.35
C LYS A 28 -32.12 33.41 -0.28
N TYR A 29 -30.88 32.94 -0.44
CA TYR A 29 -30.55 31.65 -1.04
C TYR A 29 -29.61 30.88 -0.10
N PRO A 30 -30.14 30.06 0.83
CA PRO A 30 -29.33 29.31 1.79
C PRO A 30 -28.34 28.35 1.10
N HIS A 31 -27.05 28.67 1.19
CA HIS A 31 -25.97 27.91 0.58
C HIS A 31 -24.79 27.68 1.54
N ARG A 32 -24.06 26.60 1.29
CA ARG A 32 -22.75 26.33 1.90
C ARG A 32 -21.67 26.76 0.91
N LEU A 33 -20.81 27.67 1.35
CA LEU A 33 -19.64 28.11 0.58
C LEU A 33 -18.44 27.19 0.87
N ALA A 34 -17.79 26.71 -0.19
CA ALA A 34 -16.52 26.02 -0.16
C ALA A 34 -15.50 26.81 -0.98
N GLU A 35 -14.43 27.28 -0.35
CA GLU A 35 -13.36 28.02 -1.03
C GLU A 35 -12.22 27.08 -1.42
N VAL A 36 -11.76 27.18 -2.66
CA VAL A 36 -10.68 26.37 -3.21
C VAL A 36 -9.61 27.30 -3.76
N ASP A 37 -8.42 27.29 -3.15
CA ASP A 37 -7.24 27.99 -3.66
C ASP A 37 -6.72 27.23 -4.89
N ILE A 38 -6.81 27.86 -6.06
CA ILE A 38 -6.40 27.24 -7.31
C ILE A 38 -4.88 27.02 -7.40
N THR A 39 -4.07 27.63 -6.53
CA THR A 39 -2.60 27.50 -6.56
C THR A 39 -2.10 26.18 -5.98
N LEU A 40 -2.97 25.44 -5.27
CA LEU A 40 -2.63 24.15 -4.66
C LEU A 40 -2.67 22.98 -5.65
N ASP A 41 -3.37 23.12 -6.78
CA ASP A 41 -3.57 22.06 -7.77
C ASP A 41 -3.24 22.57 -9.19
N SER A 42 -2.29 21.91 -9.86
CA SER A 42 -1.82 22.29 -11.20
C SER A 42 -2.89 22.13 -12.29
N ALA A 43 -3.81 21.18 -12.15
CA ALA A 43 -4.89 20.94 -13.11
C ALA A 43 -5.96 22.04 -13.02
N ILE A 44 -6.35 22.41 -11.79
CA ILE A 44 -7.31 23.49 -11.56
C ILE A 44 -6.69 24.84 -11.95
N TYR A 45 -5.41 25.05 -11.61
CA TYR A 45 -4.67 26.23 -12.01
C TYR A 45 -4.65 26.42 -13.52
N ALA A 46 -4.30 25.39 -14.28
CA ALA A 46 -4.25 25.46 -15.74
C ALA A 46 -5.61 25.80 -16.37
N LYS A 47 -6.71 25.34 -15.75
CA LYS A 47 -8.07 25.55 -16.25
C LYS A 47 -8.61 26.96 -15.97
N TYR A 48 -8.36 27.49 -14.77
CA TYR A 48 -9.06 28.69 -14.29
C TYR A 48 -8.17 29.92 -14.10
N LYS A 49 -6.84 29.82 -14.25
CA LYS A 49 -5.88 30.93 -14.02
C LYS A 49 -6.26 32.28 -14.67
N ASP A 50 -6.88 32.26 -15.85
CA ASP A 50 -7.20 33.46 -16.63
C ASP A 50 -8.63 33.97 -16.40
N GLN A 51 -9.44 33.25 -15.60
CA GLN A 51 -10.89 33.48 -15.46
C GLN A 51 -11.34 33.63 -13.99
N ILE A 52 -10.39 33.76 -13.07
CA ILE A 52 -10.64 33.93 -11.62
C ILE A 52 -11.28 35.30 -11.36
N PRO A 53 -12.26 35.42 -10.44
CA PRO A 53 -12.92 34.34 -9.68
C PRO A 53 -13.87 33.49 -10.52
N VAL A 54 -13.95 32.21 -10.18
CA VAL A 54 -14.94 31.27 -10.77
C VAL A 54 -15.83 30.74 -9.66
N ILE A 55 -17.15 30.84 -9.85
CA ILE A 55 -18.15 30.28 -8.92
C ILE A 55 -18.86 29.13 -9.60
N GLU A 56 -18.88 27.97 -8.96
CA GLU A 56 -19.65 26.80 -9.39
C GLU A 56 -20.82 26.53 -8.44
N VAL A 57 -22.03 26.45 -8.98
CA VAL A 57 -23.26 26.13 -8.25
C VAL A 57 -24.00 25.03 -9.00
N GLY A 58 -23.79 23.78 -8.59
CA GLY A 58 -24.33 22.60 -9.25
C GLY A 58 -23.89 22.53 -10.72
N PRO A 59 -24.80 22.65 -11.71
CA PRO A 59 -24.48 22.60 -13.14
C PRO A 59 -24.02 23.96 -13.71
N TYR A 60 -24.10 25.05 -12.95
CA TYR A 60 -23.85 26.40 -13.43
C TYR A 60 -22.47 26.87 -13.00
N THR A 61 -21.73 27.46 -13.93
CA THR A 61 -20.42 28.05 -13.67
C THR A 61 -20.45 29.53 -14.09
N LEU A 62 -20.00 30.40 -13.20
CA LEU A 62 -19.83 31.82 -13.45
C LEU A 62 -18.35 32.16 -13.45
N HIS A 63 -17.91 32.84 -14.50
CA HIS A 63 -16.57 33.37 -14.65
C HIS A 63 -16.56 34.88 -14.46
N ALA A 64 -15.39 35.43 -14.13
CA ALA A 64 -15.18 36.87 -14.03
C ALA A 64 -15.51 37.61 -15.34
N PRO A 65 -16.03 38.86 -15.26
CA PRO A 65 -16.47 39.58 -14.06
C PRO A 65 -17.84 39.09 -13.57
N ILE A 66 -17.99 38.95 -12.25
CA ILE A 66 -19.21 38.45 -11.60
C ILE A 66 -19.97 39.62 -11.00
N SER A 67 -21.09 40.02 -11.60
CA SER A 67 -21.99 41.02 -11.01
C SER A 67 -22.95 40.37 -10.01
N ARG A 68 -23.43 41.18 -9.05
CA ARG A 68 -24.45 40.78 -8.08
C ARG A 68 -25.72 40.27 -8.75
N GLU A 69 -26.21 40.93 -9.81
CA GLU A 69 -27.45 40.48 -10.47
C GLU A 69 -27.26 39.13 -11.16
N LYS A 70 -26.13 38.95 -11.86
CA LYS A 70 -25.81 37.68 -12.54
C LYS A 70 -25.68 36.55 -11.53
N LEU A 71 -25.04 36.80 -10.38
CA LEU A 71 -24.95 35.84 -9.28
C LEU A 71 -26.33 35.50 -8.70
N GLN A 72 -27.18 36.52 -8.47
CA GLN A 72 -28.53 36.33 -7.95
C GLN A 72 -29.40 35.48 -8.88
N ILE A 73 -29.38 35.77 -10.19
CA ILE A 73 -30.11 34.99 -11.20
C ILE A 73 -29.64 33.54 -11.19
N THR A 74 -28.32 33.32 -11.11
CA THR A 74 -27.72 31.98 -11.15
C THR A 74 -28.04 31.17 -9.88
N LEU A 75 -27.96 31.79 -8.70
CA LEU A 75 -28.35 31.16 -7.44
C LEU A 75 -29.86 30.84 -7.41
N GLY A 76 -30.69 31.72 -7.96
CA GLY A 76 -32.12 31.47 -8.16
C GLY A 76 -32.38 30.25 -9.04
N ALA A 77 -31.77 30.22 -10.23
CA ALA A 77 -31.88 29.09 -11.15
C ALA A 77 -31.40 27.76 -10.54
N ALA A 78 -30.30 27.80 -9.78
CA ALA A 78 -29.78 26.63 -9.06
C ALA A 78 -30.73 26.17 -7.94
N SER A 79 -31.30 27.10 -7.18
CA SER A 79 -32.28 26.83 -6.13
C SER A 79 -33.56 26.23 -6.70
N ASP A 80 -34.11 26.81 -7.75
CA ASP A 80 -35.35 26.35 -8.38
C ASP A 80 -35.19 24.98 -9.01
N ARG A 81 -34.06 24.75 -9.70
CA ARG A 81 -33.71 23.42 -10.22
C ARG A 81 -33.62 22.39 -9.10
N LYS A 82 -32.98 22.73 -7.97
CA LYS A 82 -32.91 21.84 -6.80
C LYS A 82 -34.31 21.52 -6.26
N ASN A 83 -35.16 22.54 -6.10
CA ASN A 83 -36.53 22.38 -5.63
C ASN A 83 -37.38 21.54 -6.60
N GLN A 84 -37.18 21.69 -7.92
CA GLN A 84 -37.82 20.83 -8.92
C GLN A 84 -37.32 19.40 -8.86
N LEU A 85 -36.01 19.18 -8.71
CA LEU A 85 -35.43 17.84 -8.56
C LEU A 85 -35.95 17.13 -7.29
N GLU A 86 -36.13 17.86 -6.18
CA GLU A 86 -36.75 17.32 -4.96
C GLU A 86 -38.23 16.97 -5.14
N LYS A 87 -38.95 17.65 -6.04
CA LYS A 87 -40.35 17.32 -6.38
C LYS A 87 -40.47 16.20 -7.41
N LEU A 88 -39.51 16.11 -8.32
CA LEU A 88 -39.39 15.08 -9.36
C LEU A 88 -38.69 13.82 -8.86
N ASP A 89 -38.60 13.64 -7.55
CA ASP A 89 -37.84 12.57 -6.89
C ASP A 89 -38.47 11.20 -7.17
N ASP A 90 -38.21 10.71 -8.37
CA ASP A 90 -38.70 9.48 -8.96
C ASP A 90 -38.34 8.31 -8.03
N PRO A 91 -39.32 7.47 -7.62
CA PRO A 91 -39.04 6.31 -6.76
C PRO A 91 -37.93 5.41 -7.32
N VAL A 92 -37.74 5.37 -8.64
CA VAL A 92 -36.67 4.62 -9.30
C VAL A 92 -35.28 5.26 -9.07
N TYR A 93 -35.17 6.59 -9.09
CA TYR A 93 -33.91 7.31 -8.83
C TYR A 93 -33.50 7.19 -7.36
N ASN A 94 -34.46 7.37 -6.46
CA ASN A 94 -34.28 7.18 -5.03
C ASN A 94 -33.86 5.75 -4.64
N TYR A 95 -34.42 4.74 -5.30
CA TYR A 95 -34.01 3.35 -5.11
C TYR A 95 -32.54 3.13 -5.48
N LYS A 96 -32.07 3.72 -6.58
CA LYS A 96 -30.65 3.65 -7.00
C LYS A 96 -29.72 4.37 -6.00
N LEU A 97 -30.12 5.54 -5.50
CA LEU A 97 -29.35 6.26 -4.48
C LEU A 97 -29.33 5.54 -3.13
N LYS A 98 -30.45 4.95 -2.70
CA LYS A 98 -30.54 4.19 -1.44
C LYS A 98 -29.71 2.90 -1.49
N LYS A 99 -29.67 2.21 -2.63
CA LYS A 99 -28.82 1.03 -2.84
C LYS A 99 -27.32 1.34 -2.67
N GLY A 100 -26.89 2.58 -2.97
CA GLY A 100 -25.52 3.04 -2.73
C GLY A 100 -25.23 3.52 -1.30
N LYS A 101 -26.25 3.68 -0.44
CA LYS A 101 -26.11 4.11 0.96
C LYS A 101 -26.24 2.98 1.98
N THR A 102 -26.74 1.82 1.57
CA THR A 102 -26.79 0.65 2.44
C THR A 102 -25.42 0.00 2.49
N LEU A 103 -24.61 0.37 3.49
CA LEU A 103 -23.35 -0.31 3.79
C LEU A 103 -23.63 -1.81 3.95
N SER A 104 -23.11 -2.61 3.03
CA SER A 104 -23.21 -4.06 3.09
C SER A 104 -22.45 -4.58 4.32
N ALA A 105 -22.81 -5.77 4.81
CA ALA A 105 -22.00 -6.45 5.82
C ALA A 105 -20.54 -6.61 5.35
N GLY A 106 -20.33 -6.82 4.04
CA GLY A 106 -18.99 -6.87 3.43
C GLY A 106 -18.22 -5.54 3.52
N ASP A 107 -18.91 -4.40 3.36
CA ASP A 107 -18.28 -3.08 3.48
C ASP A 107 -17.84 -2.82 4.93
N ARG A 108 -18.65 -3.26 5.90
CA ARG A 108 -18.32 -3.14 7.33
C ARG A 108 -17.11 -4.00 7.70
N ILE A 109 -17.04 -5.23 7.20
CA ILE A 109 -15.89 -6.11 7.42
C ILE A 109 -14.64 -5.52 6.77
N SER A 110 -14.75 -5.06 5.51
CA SER A 110 -13.63 -4.46 4.78
C SER A 110 -13.10 -3.22 5.50
N PHE A 111 -14.00 -2.36 5.99
CA PHE A 111 -13.62 -1.19 6.79
C PHE A 111 -12.97 -1.58 8.12
N TRP A 112 -13.48 -2.61 8.80
CA TRP A 112 -12.88 -3.10 10.04
C TRP A 112 -11.47 -3.66 9.81
N ILE A 113 -11.27 -4.46 8.75
CA ILE A 113 -9.95 -5.00 8.37
C ILE A 113 -9.01 -3.85 8.01
N ALA A 114 -9.46 -2.89 7.19
CA ALA A 114 -8.64 -1.73 6.82
C ALA A 114 -8.22 -0.92 8.06
N LYS A 115 -9.10 -0.78 9.05
CA LYS A 115 -8.79 -0.06 10.29
C LYS A 115 -7.87 -0.85 11.23
N HIS A 116 -7.89 -2.18 11.18
CA HIS A 116 -7.14 -3.04 12.11
C HIS A 116 -6.08 -3.92 11.41
N TYR A 117 -5.67 -3.58 10.19
CA TYR A 117 -4.76 -4.42 9.40
C TYR A 117 -3.45 -4.68 10.14
N LEU A 118 -2.93 -3.67 10.85
CA LEU A 118 -1.68 -3.77 11.60
C LEU A 118 -1.82 -4.70 12.81
N LEU A 119 -2.97 -4.70 13.48
CA LEU A 119 -3.26 -5.66 14.54
C LEU A 119 -3.29 -7.09 13.98
N ILE A 120 -3.97 -7.29 12.85
CA ILE A 120 -4.09 -8.61 12.20
C ILE A 120 -2.71 -9.13 11.81
N LEU A 121 -1.87 -8.30 11.18
CA LEU A 121 -0.51 -8.67 10.80
C LEU A 121 0.37 -8.99 12.01
N ASN A 122 0.27 -8.19 13.07
CA ASN A 122 1.03 -8.45 14.30
C ASN A 122 0.59 -9.74 14.99
N LEU A 123 -0.71 -10.00 15.07
CA LEU A 123 -1.23 -11.26 15.60
C LEU A 123 -0.78 -12.45 14.74
N PHE A 124 -0.83 -12.31 13.42
CA PHE A 124 -0.34 -13.34 12.51
C PHE A 124 1.15 -13.64 12.76
N MET A 125 2.00 -12.61 12.84
CA MET A 125 3.43 -12.78 13.15
C MET A 125 3.66 -13.38 14.53
N LEU A 126 2.91 -12.91 15.54
CA LEU A 126 2.98 -13.42 16.91
C LEU A 126 2.65 -14.92 16.95
N PHE A 127 1.58 -15.36 16.30
CA PHE A 127 1.22 -16.78 16.28
C PHE A 127 2.21 -17.59 15.44
N TYR A 128 2.65 -17.05 14.30
CA TYR A 128 3.59 -17.74 13.41
C TYR A 128 4.92 -18.05 14.10
N VAL A 129 5.49 -17.07 14.82
CA VAL A 129 6.77 -17.22 15.54
C VAL A 129 6.57 -17.80 16.95
N GLY A 130 5.46 -17.46 17.60
CA GLY A 130 5.19 -17.81 19.00
C GLY A 130 4.75 -19.25 19.18
N LEU A 131 3.92 -19.82 18.28
CA LEU A 131 3.45 -21.21 18.42
C LEU A 131 4.59 -22.25 18.41
N PRO A 132 5.63 -22.14 17.55
CA PRO A 132 6.80 -23.03 17.61
C PRO A 132 7.58 -22.97 18.92
N ILE A 133 7.60 -21.82 19.60
CA ILE A 133 8.22 -21.66 20.94
C ILE A 133 7.29 -22.18 22.04
N LEU A 134 5.98 -21.98 21.86
CA LEU A 134 4.97 -22.41 22.81
C LEU A 134 4.88 -23.94 22.89
N ALA A 135 4.99 -24.66 21.77
CA ALA A 135 4.91 -26.12 21.74
C ALA A 135 5.92 -26.83 22.68
N PRO A 136 7.25 -26.59 22.62
CA PRO A 136 8.20 -27.21 23.55
C PRO A 136 8.01 -26.71 24.99
N THR A 137 7.52 -25.49 25.19
CA THR A 137 7.19 -24.97 26.52
C THR A 137 6.03 -25.75 27.13
N LEU A 138 4.98 -26.02 26.36
CA LEU A 138 3.84 -26.84 26.80
C LEU A 138 4.26 -28.28 27.10
N MET A 139 5.14 -28.87 26.29
CA MET A 139 5.74 -30.18 26.60
C MET A 139 6.50 -30.16 27.93
N LYS A 140 7.30 -29.13 28.19
CA LYS A 140 8.06 -28.99 29.44
C LYS A 140 7.16 -28.85 30.66
N LEU A 141 5.99 -28.24 30.50
CA LEU A 141 4.98 -28.05 31.55
C LEU A 141 4.04 -29.26 31.73
N GLY A 142 4.19 -30.32 30.93
CA GLY A 142 3.36 -31.54 30.99
C GLY A 142 2.01 -31.43 30.27
N ALA A 143 1.76 -30.34 29.54
CA ALA A 143 0.56 -30.14 28.73
C ALA A 143 0.72 -30.78 27.34
N GLU A 144 0.96 -32.09 27.32
CA GLU A 144 1.34 -32.85 26.11
C GLU A 144 0.28 -32.77 25.01
N ASP A 145 -1.00 -32.90 25.36
CA ASP A 145 -2.10 -32.86 24.38
C ASP A 145 -2.14 -31.54 23.60
N ALA A 146 -1.98 -30.42 24.31
CA ALA A 146 -1.97 -29.09 23.71
C ALA A 146 -0.74 -28.89 22.81
N ALA A 147 0.44 -29.36 23.25
CA ALA A 147 1.66 -29.30 22.45
C ALA A 147 1.54 -30.15 21.18
N ASN A 148 0.97 -31.35 21.29
CA ASN A 148 0.78 -32.27 20.17
C ASN A 148 -0.15 -31.71 19.09
N VAL A 149 -1.16 -30.91 19.46
CA VAL A 149 -1.99 -30.19 18.47
C VAL A 149 -1.13 -29.24 17.65
N ILE A 150 -0.27 -28.46 18.31
CA ILE A 150 0.63 -27.52 17.61
C ILE A 150 1.58 -28.31 16.70
N TYR A 151 2.24 -29.37 17.20
CA TYR A 151 3.11 -30.20 16.37
C TYR A 151 2.42 -30.81 15.15
N ARG A 152 1.14 -31.20 15.26
CA ARG A 152 0.37 -31.71 14.12
C ARG A 152 0.14 -30.66 13.04
N ILE A 153 -0.12 -29.40 13.42
CA ILE A 153 -0.30 -28.29 12.48
C ILE A 153 1.00 -28.01 11.70
N TYR A 154 2.15 -28.09 12.38
CA TYR A 154 3.46 -27.79 11.79
C TYR A 154 4.12 -28.99 11.09
N LYS A 155 3.71 -30.22 11.37
CA LYS A 155 4.27 -31.45 10.78
C LYS A 155 4.51 -31.41 9.25
N PRO A 156 3.58 -30.95 8.38
CA PRO A 156 3.82 -30.90 6.94
C PRO A 156 4.87 -29.86 6.51
N LEU A 157 5.21 -28.90 7.37
CA LEU A 157 6.17 -27.83 7.09
C LEU A 157 7.58 -28.13 7.66
N CYS A 158 7.70 -29.09 8.59
CA CYS A 158 8.89 -29.27 9.43
C CYS A 158 9.96 -30.24 8.90
N HIS A 159 10.21 -30.31 7.60
CA HIS A 159 11.30 -31.15 7.04
C HIS A 159 12.71 -30.57 7.23
N GLN A 160 13.00 -29.98 8.40
CA GLN A 160 14.31 -29.46 8.74
C GLN A 160 15.06 -30.45 9.62
N PHE A 161 16.33 -30.68 9.29
CA PHE A 161 17.19 -31.53 10.09
C PHE A 161 17.39 -30.97 11.50
N ALA A 162 17.38 -31.85 12.49
CA ALA A 162 17.52 -31.48 13.90
C ALA A 162 18.84 -30.74 14.20
N PHE A 163 19.95 -31.08 13.52
CA PHE A 163 21.24 -30.40 13.67
C PHE A 163 21.28 -28.95 13.13
N ARG A 164 20.22 -28.48 12.47
CA ARG A 164 20.05 -27.08 12.01
C ARG A 164 18.98 -26.32 12.79
N SER A 165 18.55 -26.86 13.91
CA SER A 165 17.48 -26.29 14.73
C SER A 165 18.00 -25.90 16.10
N PHE A 166 17.31 -24.96 16.73
CA PHE A 166 17.54 -24.59 18.13
C PHE A 166 16.65 -25.44 19.05
N PHE A 167 17.19 -25.81 20.20
CA PHE A 167 16.52 -26.65 21.18
C PHE A 167 16.18 -25.82 22.42
N LEU A 168 14.88 -25.79 22.75
CA LEU A 168 14.42 -25.18 23.99
C LEU A 168 14.41 -26.23 25.09
N TYR A 169 14.94 -25.88 26.26
CA TYR A 169 15.00 -26.74 27.46
C TYR A 169 15.88 -28.00 27.35
N GLY A 170 16.77 -28.08 26.35
CA GLY A 170 17.79 -29.13 26.22
C GLY A 170 19.07 -28.83 27.00
N GLU A 171 20.04 -29.75 26.98
CA GLU A 171 21.35 -29.56 27.61
C GLU A 171 22.16 -28.44 26.96
N GLN A 172 21.98 -28.22 25.66
CA GLN A 172 22.63 -27.17 24.88
C GLN A 172 21.64 -26.55 23.87
N PRO A 173 21.84 -25.28 23.47
CA PRO A 173 20.90 -24.55 22.60
C PRO A 173 20.87 -25.05 21.16
N PHE A 174 21.93 -25.69 20.68
CA PHE A 174 22.04 -26.29 19.34
C PHE A 174 23.08 -27.42 19.38
N TYR A 175 22.99 -28.37 18.45
CA TYR A 175 23.88 -29.53 18.36
C TYR A 175 24.53 -29.57 16.97
N PRO A 176 25.78 -29.09 16.83
CA PRO A 176 26.46 -29.06 15.54
C PRO A 176 26.91 -30.44 15.09
N LEU A 177 27.09 -30.63 13.78
CA LEU A 177 27.78 -31.80 13.24
C LEU A 177 29.29 -31.71 13.52
N LYS A 178 29.96 -32.86 13.56
CA LYS A 178 31.43 -32.93 13.76
C LYS A 178 32.21 -32.11 12.73
N GLU A 179 31.70 -32.03 11.50
CA GLU A 179 32.30 -31.28 10.39
C GLU A 179 32.26 -29.76 10.59
N ALA A 180 31.36 -29.24 11.44
CA ALA A 180 31.22 -27.81 11.68
C ALA A 180 32.37 -27.23 12.52
N ARG A 181 33.19 -28.08 13.18
CA ARG A 181 34.38 -27.70 13.97
C ARG A 181 34.10 -26.61 15.01
N VAL A 182 32.91 -26.64 15.61
CA VAL A 182 32.53 -25.73 16.70
C VAL A 182 33.06 -26.31 18.00
N GLU A 183 34.02 -25.64 18.63
CA GLU A 183 34.62 -26.06 19.89
C GLU A 183 33.69 -25.75 21.08
N GLY A 184 33.72 -26.61 22.10
CA GLY A 184 32.97 -26.39 23.35
C GLY A 184 31.51 -26.85 23.37
N TYR A 185 31.02 -27.50 22.31
CA TYR A 185 29.66 -28.06 22.24
C TYR A 185 29.69 -29.56 21.91
N LYS A 186 28.75 -30.36 22.45
CA LYS A 186 28.62 -31.78 22.06
C LYS A 186 28.09 -31.85 20.64
N THR A 187 28.56 -32.81 19.85
CA THR A 187 28.05 -33.01 18.49
C THR A 187 26.65 -33.64 18.49
N PHE A 188 25.92 -33.50 17.38
CA PHE A 188 24.59 -34.10 17.23
C PHE A 188 24.61 -35.62 17.39
N GLU A 189 25.62 -36.28 16.82
CA GLU A 189 25.82 -37.72 16.90
C GLU A 189 26.11 -38.18 18.34
N GLU A 190 26.94 -37.42 19.07
CA GLU A 190 27.27 -37.71 20.48
C GLU A 190 26.06 -37.54 21.40
N ALA A 191 25.20 -36.55 21.13
CA ALA A 191 24.04 -36.26 21.96
C ALA A 191 22.84 -37.17 21.70
N THR A 192 22.65 -37.62 20.46
CA THR A 192 21.46 -38.39 20.06
C THR A 192 21.73 -39.87 19.81
N GLY A 193 23.00 -40.26 19.60
CA GLY A 193 23.39 -41.60 19.18
C GLY A 193 22.98 -41.94 17.72
N ILE A 194 22.40 -41.00 16.98
CA ILE A 194 21.95 -41.18 15.60
C ILE A 194 23.13 -40.93 14.65
N GLN A 195 23.66 -42.00 14.04
CA GLN A 195 24.75 -41.90 13.06
C GLN A 195 24.22 -41.72 11.63
N GLY A 196 24.89 -40.89 10.81
CA GLY A 196 24.73 -40.92 9.35
C GLY A 196 23.82 -39.86 8.70
N GLN A 197 23.49 -38.75 9.37
CA GLN A 197 22.84 -37.61 8.69
C GLN A 197 23.91 -36.70 8.06
N THR A 198 24.54 -37.18 6.98
CA THR A 198 25.44 -36.34 6.20
C THR A 198 24.65 -35.26 5.45
N ILE A 199 25.18 -34.03 5.45
CA ILE A 199 24.72 -33.00 4.52
C ILE A 199 24.87 -33.60 3.11
N PRO A 200 23.83 -33.61 2.23
CA PRO A 200 24.04 -33.93 0.83
C PRO A 200 25.10 -32.96 0.33
N SER A 201 26.29 -33.51 0.09
CA SER A 201 27.51 -32.75 -0.12
C SER A 201 27.27 -31.63 -1.13
N ALA A 202 27.48 -30.39 -0.72
CA ALA A 202 28.06 -29.45 -1.67
C ALA A 202 29.36 -30.13 -2.12
N SER A 203 29.41 -30.56 -3.38
CA SER A 203 30.61 -31.08 -4.00
C SER A 203 31.79 -30.19 -3.60
N PRO A 204 32.95 -30.75 -3.25
CA PRO A 204 34.12 -29.94 -2.96
C PRO A 204 34.46 -29.19 -4.24
N VAL A 205 34.05 -27.92 -4.33
CA VAL A 205 34.69 -27.01 -5.25
C VAL A 205 36.08 -26.85 -4.68
N SER A 206 36.99 -27.64 -5.23
CA SER A 206 38.43 -27.47 -5.11
C SER A 206 38.73 -26.00 -5.43
N MET A 207 38.88 -25.17 -4.39
CA MET A 207 39.52 -23.88 -4.56
C MET A 207 40.98 -24.18 -4.88
N PRO A 208 41.48 -23.86 -6.09
CA PRO A 208 42.90 -24.00 -6.35
C PRO A 208 43.64 -23.04 -5.42
N ALA A 209 44.62 -23.59 -4.70
CA ALA A 209 45.54 -22.84 -3.88
C ALA A 209 46.18 -21.73 -4.74
N THR A 210 45.94 -20.48 -4.36
CA THR A 210 46.67 -19.34 -4.90
C THR A 210 48.10 -19.41 -4.35
N SER A 211 49.00 -19.98 -5.14
CA SER A 211 50.45 -19.87 -4.91
C SER A 211 50.91 -18.46 -5.32
N PRO A 212 51.72 -17.76 -4.51
CA PRO A 212 52.17 -16.41 -4.82
C PRO A 212 53.45 -16.50 -5.67
N ALA A 213 53.35 -16.24 -6.97
CA ALA A 213 54.57 -16.07 -7.78
C ALA A 213 54.36 -15.13 -8.98
N ALA A 214 55.24 -14.13 -9.01
CA ALA A 214 55.76 -13.41 -10.16
C ALA A 214 54.82 -12.46 -10.94
N ARG A 215 55.03 -11.16 -10.70
CA ARG A 215 54.86 -10.12 -11.74
C ARG A 215 55.82 -10.40 -12.90
N PRO A 216 55.39 -10.15 -14.14
CA PRO A 216 56.25 -9.44 -15.06
C PRO A 216 55.59 -8.19 -15.65
N SER A 217 56.43 -7.17 -15.69
CA SER A 217 56.49 -5.97 -16.51
C SER A 217 55.46 -5.75 -17.63
N ALA A 218 55.00 -4.50 -17.64
CA ALA A 218 54.33 -3.77 -18.70
C ALA A 218 54.81 -4.06 -20.13
N THR A 219 53.85 -4.28 -21.03
CA THR A 219 53.95 -3.81 -22.41
C THR A 219 52.61 -3.27 -22.88
N ARG A 220 52.66 -2.01 -23.30
CA ARG A 220 51.56 -1.13 -23.71
C ARG A 220 51.18 -1.43 -25.18
N SER A 221 49.92 -1.69 -25.46
CA SER A 221 49.34 -1.66 -26.82
C SER A 221 47.83 -1.42 -26.70
N ARG A 222 47.40 -0.15 -26.63
CA ARG A 222 46.67 0.54 -27.70
C ARG A 222 45.75 -0.38 -28.51
N PHE A 223 44.47 -0.42 -28.16
CA PHE A 223 43.39 -0.28 -29.14
C PHE A 223 42.26 0.57 -28.54
N ALA A 224 42.00 1.65 -29.24
CA ALA A 224 40.93 2.61 -29.01
C ALA A 224 39.66 2.15 -29.74
N ASN A 225 38.54 2.77 -29.36
CA ASN A 225 37.28 2.88 -30.11
C ASN A 225 36.42 1.62 -30.17
N ALA A 226 35.08 1.64 -30.02
CA ALA A 226 34.13 2.73 -29.92
C ALA A 226 32.82 2.19 -29.33
N ILE A 227 32.13 3.03 -28.54
CA ILE A 227 30.68 2.98 -28.34
C ILE A 227 30.06 3.85 -29.45
N PRO A 228 28.97 3.42 -30.09
CA PRO A 228 27.78 4.29 -30.06
C PRO A 228 26.45 3.54 -29.83
N PRO A 229 25.40 4.27 -29.41
CA PRO A 229 24.10 3.75 -28.97
C PRO A 229 23.08 3.65 -30.13
N SER A 230 21.83 3.29 -29.78
CA SER A 230 20.62 3.15 -30.62
C SER A 230 20.37 1.69 -31.05
N THR A 231 19.20 1.10 -30.86
CA THR A 231 17.85 1.61 -31.15
C THR A 231 16.80 0.89 -30.31
N TRP A 232 15.86 1.66 -29.77
CA TRP A 232 14.53 1.19 -29.40
C TRP A 232 13.79 0.80 -30.68
N ARG A 233 13.21 -0.40 -30.72
CA ARG A 233 12.18 -0.74 -31.71
C ARG A 233 11.04 -1.50 -31.06
N SER A 234 9.94 -0.77 -30.91
CA SER A 234 8.58 -1.28 -30.78
C SER A 234 8.22 -2.16 -31.96
N SER A 235 7.57 -3.30 -31.69
CA SER A 235 6.76 -4.03 -32.67
C SER A 235 5.58 -4.67 -31.93
N ALA A 236 4.50 -3.92 -31.79
CA ALA A 236 3.15 -4.47 -31.73
C ALA A 236 2.75 -4.93 -33.14
N LEU A 237 1.94 -5.98 -33.22
CA LEU A 237 1.08 -6.50 -34.32
C LEU A 237 1.09 -8.04 -34.19
N ALA A 238 0.04 -8.81 -34.41
CA ALA A 238 -1.40 -8.63 -34.44
C ALA A 238 -1.95 -10.07 -34.52
N SER A 239 -3.09 -10.33 -33.88
CA SER A 239 -4.00 -11.48 -34.10
C SER A 239 -4.31 -11.63 -35.62
N PRO A 240 -4.77 -12.80 -36.14
CA PRO A 240 -6.10 -13.32 -35.80
C PRO A 240 -6.35 -14.84 -35.85
N LEU A 241 -7.44 -15.24 -35.16
CA LEU A 241 -8.46 -16.25 -35.51
C LEU A 241 -8.03 -17.68 -35.86
N VAL A 242 -8.36 -18.64 -34.98
CA VAL A 242 -9.38 -19.69 -35.16
C VAL A 242 -10.02 -19.98 -33.80
#